data_AF-A0A540UQA1-F1
#
_entry.id   AF-A0A540UQA1-F1
#
_cell.length_a   1.000
_cell.length_b   1.000
_cell.length_c   1.000
_cell.angle_alpha   90.00
_cell.angle_beta   90.00
_cell.angle_gamma   90.00
#
_symmetry.space_group_name_H-M   'P 1'
#
loop_
_entity.id
_entity.type
_entity.pdbx_description
1 polymer ?
#
loop_
_entity_poly.entity_id
_entity_poly.type
_entity_poly.pdbx_seq_one_letter_code
_entity_poly.pdbx_strand_id
1 'polypeptide(L)'
;MEKQRQEDTKRLDQRISTSEELLISLGYQLPNKVTTVETKTTQHIPKKELSLLSWEQLTEKANQHTKDNVIFEDILSADEINENREVLKALRAEYQAIYSLDKFDILLGVGSGILASLVDILLIGMSAKSVNAGPLANYVRNRFETIFSPGDLENWKFAKVPFDAQDNRNTERIINGLSPQYHRLYSLGHDPLLGFIIGVLDIMNGQMTTIDKFGKIVVQDMPNYQDRKEVNIFFAIAKLLVHFKSDITTSMGLPAPLMGLFNLLQFGEIGKEEETIAQIVQGMYQDGYDFIHFATMSIPVMLIEVLVRLGYACRRLSQGASLSDTVAFSTNRKKYPKLGTILFTAHSVSTAINLGKIIIAETPLAINYPQWLAFFKYSFQEVHYRLFLESEQKRKFFEENDNLQYDQIYANIDKFFEEVKEDYQLTI
;
A
#
# COMPACT_ATOMS: atom_id res chain seq x y z
N MET A 1 -44.78 -25.23 -30.66
CA MET A 1 -45.03 -23.82 -30.29
C MET A 1 -46.09 -23.17 -31.18
N GLU A 2 -46.10 -23.39 -32.50
CA GLU A 2 -47.02 -22.70 -33.42
C GLU A 2 -48.50 -23.14 -33.32
N LYS A 3 -48.75 -24.44 -33.15
CA LYS A 3 -50.10 -24.97 -32.86
C LYS A 3 -50.71 -24.41 -31.57
N GLN A 4 -49.87 -24.25 -30.54
CA GLN A 4 -50.29 -23.74 -29.24
C GLN A 4 -50.61 -22.24 -29.31
N ARG A 5 -49.81 -21.47 -30.06
CA ARG A 5 -50.08 -20.06 -30.34
C ARG A 5 -51.40 -19.87 -31.10
N GLN A 6 -51.70 -20.72 -32.09
CA GLN A 6 -52.98 -20.66 -32.83
C GLN A 6 -54.19 -21.02 -31.97
N GLU A 7 -54.08 -22.00 -31.07
CA GLU A 7 -55.14 -22.33 -30.11
C GLU A 7 -55.38 -21.20 -29.11
N ASP A 8 -54.31 -20.56 -28.63
CA ASP A 8 -54.39 -19.42 -27.71
C ASP A 8 -55.06 -18.21 -28.37
N THR A 9 -54.74 -17.89 -29.63
CA THR A 9 -55.41 -16.81 -30.38
C THR A 9 -56.90 -17.08 -30.56
N LYS A 10 -57.27 -18.32 -30.92
CA LYS A 10 -58.68 -18.70 -31.12
C LYS A 10 -59.49 -18.61 -29.82
N ARG A 11 -58.87 -18.94 -28.69
CA ARG A 11 -59.47 -18.83 -27.35
C ARG A 11 -59.61 -17.37 -26.92
N LEU A 12 -58.67 -16.51 -27.30
CA LEU A 12 -58.71 -15.08 -27.04
C LEU A 12 -59.87 -14.42 -27.80
N ASP A 13 -60.00 -14.72 -29.10
CA ASP A 13 -61.05 -14.18 -29.96
C ASP A 13 -62.46 -14.58 -29.50
N GLN A 14 -62.63 -15.83 -29.05
CA GLN A 14 -63.90 -16.27 -28.45
C GLN A 14 -64.26 -15.48 -27.20
N ARG A 15 -63.29 -15.22 -26.31
CA ARG A 15 -63.53 -14.44 -25.09
C ARG A 15 -63.88 -12.99 -25.38
N ILE A 16 -63.19 -12.38 -26.36
CA ILE A 16 -63.49 -11.02 -26.81
C ILE A 16 -64.92 -10.96 -27.33
N SER A 17 -65.33 -11.91 -28.17
CA SER A 17 -66.71 -11.97 -28.70
C SER A 17 -67.75 -12.11 -27.59
N THR A 18 -67.52 -12.97 -26.59
CA THR A 18 -68.46 -13.13 -25.47
C THR A 18 -68.54 -11.87 -24.60
N SER A 19 -67.43 -11.17 -24.40
CA SER A 19 -67.40 -9.90 -23.66
C SER A 19 -68.10 -8.78 -24.43
N GLU A 20 -67.94 -8.72 -25.75
CA GLU A 20 -68.63 -7.76 -26.62
C GLU A 20 -70.16 -7.98 -26.59
N GLU A 21 -70.63 -9.23 -26.70
CA GLU A 21 -72.05 -9.57 -26.58
C GLU A 21 -72.64 -9.19 -25.22
N LEU A 22 -71.90 -9.45 -24.14
CA LEU A 22 -72.32 -9.07 -22.78
C LEU A 22 -72.45 -7.54 -22.64
N LEU A 23 -71.49 -6.78 -23.16
CA LEU A 23 -71.51 -5.32 -23.11
C LEU A 23 -72.68 -4.73 -23.90
N ILE A 24 -72.99 -5.30 -25.07
CA ILE A 24 -74.19 -4.92 -25.83
C ILE A 24 -75.47 -5.24 -25.03
N SER A 25 -75.54 -6.42 -24.40
CA SER A 25 -76.72 -6.83 -23.61
C SER A 25 -76.97 -5.95 -22.38
N LEU A 26 -75.92 -5.30 -21.87
CA LEU A 26 -75.97 -4.34 -20.76
C LEU A 26 -76.25 -2.90 -21.23
N GLY A 27 -76.51 -2.69 -22.52
CA GLY A 27 -76.90 -1.40 -23.10
C GLY A 27 -75.73 -0.47 -23.46
N TYR A 28 -74.49 -0.97 -23.46
CA TYR A 28 -73.32 -0.18 -23.88
C TYR A 28 -73.15 -0.24 -25.41
N GLN A 29 -72.88 0.92 -26.03
CA GLN A 29 -72.49 0.99 -27.44
C GLN A 29 -71.00 0.67 -27.57
N LEU A 30 -70.67 -0.39 -28.31
CA LEU A 30 -69.28 -0.72 -28.61
C LEU A 30 -68.70 0.26 -29.65
N PRO A 31 -67.43 0.69 -29.50
CA PRO A 31 -66.77 1.51 -30.50
C PRO A 31 -66.67 0.77 -31.83
N ASN A 32 -66.84 1.50 -32.94
CA ASN A 32 -66.65 0.94 -34.27
C ASN A 32 -65.26 0.30 -34.35
N LYS A 33 -65.21 -0.97 -34.77
CA LYS A 33 -63.97 -1.69 -35.05
C LYS A 33 -63.14 -0.80 -35.98
N VAL A 34 -62.01 -0.30 -35.50
CA VAL A 34 -61.10 0.50 -36.31
C VAL A 34 -60.58 -0.44 -37.38
N THR A 35 -61.22 -0.41 -38.55
CA THR A 35 -60.68 -1.01 -39.75
C THR A 35 -59.46 -0.17 -40.08
N THR A 36 -58.28 -0.64 -39.70
CA THR A 36 -57.01 -0.05 -40.11
C THR A 36 -56.88 -0.25 -41.62
N VAL A 37 -57.53 0.62 -42.39
CA VAL A 37 -57.27 0.83 -43.82
C VAL A 37 -56.61 2.19 -43.94
N GLU A 38 -55.34 2.23 -43.57
CA GLU A 38 -54.34 3.01 -44.28
C GLU A 38 -53.12 2.12 -44.51
N THR A 39 -53.31 1.06 -45.29
CA THR A 39 -52.21 0.62 -46.15
C THR A 39 -51.99 1.74 -47.15
N LYS A 40 -51.10 2.67 -46.82
CA LYS A 40 -50.29 3.36 -47.83
C LYS A 40 -49.85 2.28 -48.79
N THR A 41 -50.18 2.45 -50.07
CA THR A 41 -49.68 1.63 -51.16
C THR A 41 -48.19 1.94 -51.30
N THR A 42 -47.37 1.45 -50.37
CA THR A 42 -45.98 1.17 -50.66
C THR A 42 -46.04 0.04 -51.68
N GLN A 43 -45.48 0.29 -52.87
CA GLN A 43 -45.14 -0.78 -53.79
C GLN A 43 -44.50 -1.91 -52.98
N HIS A 44 -45.11 -3.10 -53.00
CA HIS A 44 -44.51 -4.29 -52.44
C HIS A 44 -43.30 -4.60 -53.33
N ILE A 45 -42.17 -3.97 -53.03
CA ILE A 45 -40.88 -4.46 -53.49
C ILE A 45 -40.73 -5.79 -52.76
N PRO A 46 -40.60 -6.93 -53.46
CA PRO A 46 -40.35 -8.20 -52.80
C PRO A 46 -39.06 -8.05 -51.99
N LYS A 47 -39.14 -8.22 -50.66
CA LYS A 47 -37.95 -8.23 -49.80
C LYS A 47 -37.01 -9.30 -50.33
N LYS A 48 -35.73 -8.97 -50.46
CA LYS A 48 -34.74 -9.93 -50.95
C LYS A 48 -34.59 -11.04 -49.90
N GLU A 49 -34.58 -12.29 -50.35
CA GLU A 49 -34.27 -13.42 -49.47
C GLU A 49 -32.79 -13.37 -49.08
N LEU A 50 -32.53 -13.34 -47.77
CA LEU A 50 -31.18 -13.44 -47.22
C LEU A 50 -31.00 -14.85 -46.64
N SER A 51 -30.26 -15.71 -47.35
CA SER A 51 -29.92 -17.05 -46.85
C SER A 51 -28.81 -16.95 -45.81
N LEU A 52 -29.10 -17.33 -44.57
CA LEU A 52 -28.09 -17.42 -43.51
C LEU A 52 -27.23 -18.66 -43.71
N LEU A 53 -25.97 -18.47 -44.09
CA LEU A 53 -24.97 -19.53 -44.06
C LEU A 53 -24.59 -19.83 -42.60
N SER A 54 -24.24 -21.09 -42.29
CA SER A 54 -23.70 -21.41 -40.98
C SER A 54 -22.33 -20.73 -40.78
N TRP A 55 -21.92 -20.54 -39.52
CA TRP A 55 -20.61 -19.97 -39.20
C TRP A 55 -19.47 -20.76 -39.86
N GLU A 56 -19.56 -22.09 -39.84
CA GLU A 56 -18.59 -22.97 -40.47
C GLU A 56 -18.52 -22.75 -41.99
N GLN A 57 -19.69 -22.63 -42.65
CA GLN A 57 -19.77 -22.38 -44.08
C GLN A 57 -19.23 -21.01 -44.48
N LEU A 58 -19.45 -19.97 -43.65
CA LEU A 58 -18.88 -18.63 -43.85
C LEU A 58 -17.38 -18.65 -43.69
N THR A 59 -16.88 -19.32 -42.65
CA THR A 59 -15.45 -19.43 -42.36
C THR A 59 -14.73 -20.20 -43.48
N GLU A 60 -15.33 -21.30 -43.95
CA GLU A 60 -14.78 -22.08 -45.05
C GLU A 60 -14.77 -21.30 -46.37
N LYS A 61 -15.85 -20.59 -46.70
CA LYS A 61 -15.89 -19.69 -47.88
C LYS A 61 -14.84 -18.59 -47.80
N ALA A 62 -14.69 -17.95 -46.63
CA ALA A 62 -13.71 -16.89 -46.43
C ALA A 62 -12.28 -17.41 -46.60
N ASN A 63 -11.93 -18.54 -45.99
CA ASN A 63 -10.61 -19.17 -46.11
C ASN A 63 -10.31 -19.68 -47.54
N GLN A 64 -11.35 -20.01 -48.32
CA GLN A 64 -11.18 -20.36 -49.75
C GLN A 64 -10.91 -19.12 -50.62
N HIS A 65 -11.53 -17.98 -50.30
CA HIS A 65 -11.38 -16.72 -51.04
C HIS A 65 -10.09 -15.97 -50.68
N THR A 66 -9.70 -16.00 -49.41
CA THR A 66 -8.54 -15.27 -48.89
C THR A 66 -7.52 -16.28 -48.38
N LYS A 67 -6.47 -16.52 -49.17
CA LYS A 67 -5.42 -17.51 -48.86
C LYS A 67 -4.30 -16.95 -48.00
N ASP A 68 -4.20 -15.63 -47.93
CA ASP A 68 -3.20 -14.93 -47.14
C ASP A 68 -3.65 -14.76 -45.70
N ASN A 69 -2.70 -14.61 -44.80
CA ASN A 69 -2.97 -14.45 -43.37
C ASN A 69 -3.52 -13.04 -43.13
N VAL A 70 -4.83 -12.93 -42.87
CA VAL A 70 -5.50 -11.65 -42.61
C VAL A 70 -5.22 -11.22 -41.17
N ILE A 71 -4.63 -10.05 -41.00
CA ILE A 71 -4.44 -9.41 -39.69
C ILE A 71 -5.52 -8.35 -39.45
N PHE A 72 -5.73 -7.95 -38.20
CA PHE A 72 -6.81 -7.02 -37.84
C PHE A 72 -6.67 -5.66 -38.55
N GLU A 73 -5.43 -5.25 -38.78
CA GLU A 73 -5.08 -4.03 -39.51
C GLU A 73 -5.53 -4.04 -40.97
N ASP A 74 -5.77 -5.20 -41.58
CA ASP A 74 -6.25 -5.30 -42.97
C ASP A 74 -7.73 -4.92 -43.10
N ILE A 75 -8.47 -4.91 -41.99
CA ILE A 75 -9.89 -4.52 -41.94
C ILE A 75 -10.05 -3.00 -41.92
N LEU A 76 -9.02 -2.29 -41.45
CA LEU A 76 -9.02 -0.84 -41.29
C LEU A 76 -8.25 -0.18 -42.43
N SER A 77 -8.75 0.95 -42.90
CA SER A 77 -8.00 1.81 -43.81
C SER A 77 -6.76 2.39 -43.12
N ALA A 78 -5.75 2.75 -43.91
CA ALA A 78 -4.55 3.39 -43.39
C ALA A 78 -4.86 4.70 -42.63
N ASP A 79 -5.90 5.42 -43.07
CA ASP A 79 -6.36 6.64 -42.42
C ASP A 79 -6.98 6.35 -41.04
N GLU A 80 -7.85 5.35 -40.90
CA GLU A 80 -8.44 4.91 -39.62
C GLU A 80 -7.36 4.44 -38.62
N ILE A 81 -6.34 3.71 -39.11
CA ILE A 81 -5.21 3.30 -38.27
C ILE A 81 -4.43 4.52 -37.77
N ASN A 82 -4.23 5.53 -38.63
CA ASN A 82 -3.50 6.73 -38.27
C ASN A 82 -4.29 7.61 -37.29
N GLU A 83 -5.59 7.78 -37.50
CA GLU A 83 -6.48 8.50 -36.57
C GLU A 83 -6.49 7.84 -35.19
N ASN A 84 -6.68 6.51 -35.12
CA ASN A 84 -6.62 5.77 -33.85
C ASN A 84 -5.26 5.92 -33.16
N ARG A 85 -4.17 5.96 -33.92
CA ARG A 85 -2.83 6.18 -33.37
C ARG A 85 -2.68 7.56 -32.74
N GLU A 86 -3.24 8.60 -33.34
CA GLU A 86 -3.23 9.96 -32.77
C GLU A 86 -4.10 10.05 -31.51
N VAL A 87 -5.27 9.41 -31.47
CA VAL A 87 -6.11 9.32 -30.26
C VAL A 87 -5.36 8.63 -29.12
N LEU A 88 -4.72 7.48 -29.40
CA LEU A 88 -3.93 6.76 -28.40
C LEU A 88 -2.72 7.58 -27.92
N LYS A 89 -2.09 8.40 -28.78
CA LYS A 89 -1.01 9.31 -28.37
C LYS A 89 -1.54 10.39 -27.42
N ALA A 90 -2.69 10.99 -27.72
CA ALA A 90 -3.31 12.00 -26.87
C ALA A 90 -3.68 11.43 -25.49
N LEU A 91 -4.39 10.29 -25.45
CA LEU A 91 -4.75 9.60 -24.20
C LEU A 91 -3.52 9.23 -23.36
N ARG A 92 -2.44 8.76 -24.01
CA ARG A 92 -1.18 8.49 -23.31
C ARG A 92 -0.56 9.76 -22.73
N ALA A 93 -0.61 10.88 -23.44
CA ALA A 93 -0.08 12.15 -22.96
C ALA A 93 -0.85 12.65 -21.73
N GLU A 94 -2.19 12.54 -21.74
CA GLU A 94 -3.04 12.88 -20.60
C GLU A 94 -2.75 11.99 -19.38
N TYR A 95 -2.66 10.67 -19.60
CA TYR A 95 -2.28 9.73 -18.55
C TYR A 95 -0.92 10.10 -17.94
N GLN A 96 0.08 10.36 -18.78
CA GLN A 96 1.42 10.73 -18.30
C GLN A 96 1.43 12.06 -17.54
N ALA A 97 0.64 13.05 -17.95
CA ALA A 97 0.54 14.32 -17.24
C ALA A 97 0.08 14.13 -15.77
N ILE A 98 -0.82 13.18 -15.53
CA ILE A 98 -1.39 12.88 -14.21
C ILE A 98 -0.49 11.96 -13.39
N TYR A 99 0.04 10.90 -14.00
CA TYR A 99 0.66 9.79 -13.27
C TYR A 99 2.19 9.76 -13.34
N SER A 100 2.81 10.38 -14.34
CA SER A 100 4.28 10.42 -14.47
C SER A 100 4.89 11.57 -13.69
N LEU A 101 6.07 11.34 -13.11
CA LEU A 101 6.82 12.39 -12.43
C LEU A 101 7.32 13.44 -13.43
N ASP A 102 7.10 14.71 -13.10
CA ASP A 102 7.71 15.82 -13.82
C ASP A 102 9.07 16.23 -13.20
N LYS A 103 9.73 17.23 -13.78
CA LYS A 103 11.02 17.73 -13.28
C LYS A 103 10.94 18.25 -11.84
N PHE A 104 9.82 18.88 -11.47
CA PHE A 104 9.61 19.39 -10.12
C PHE A 104 9.47 18.23 -9.14
N ASP A 105 8.72 17.19 -9.50
CA ASP A 105 8.52 16.01 -8.66
C ASP A 105 9.85 15.28 -8.38
N ILE A 106 10.68 15.12 -9.42
CA ILE A 106 12.02 14.53 -9.29
C ILE A 106 12.92 15.40 -8.41
N LEU A 107 12.94 16.72 -8.65
CA LEU A 107 13.75 17.65 -7.87
C LEU A 107 13.33 17.66 -6.39
N LEU A 108 12.03 17.62 -6.12
CA LEU A 108 11.48 17.56 -4.78
C LEU A 108 11.91 16.28 -4.06
N GLY A 109 11.81 15.13 -4.72
CA GLY A 109 12.22 13.84 -4.16
C GLY A 109 13.73 13.80 -3.89
N VAL A 110 14.54 14.02 -4.94
CA VAL A 110 16.00 13.97 -4.86
C VAL A 110 16.55 15.02 -3.90
N GLY A 111 16.08 16.26 -4.00
CA GLY A 111 16.52 17.36 -3.15
C GLY A 111 16.19 17.14 -1.67
N SER A 112 15.00 16.63 -1.36
CA SER A 112 14.63 16.29 0.02
C SER A 112 15.49 15.16 0.58
N GLY A 113 15.77 14.14 -0.24
CA GLY A 113 16.67 13.03 0.13
C GLY A 113 18.07 13.52 0.46
N ILE A 114 18.68 14.34 -0.43
CA ILE A 114 20.02 14.91 -0.21
C ILE A 114 20.04 15.77 1.05
N LEU A 115 19.08 16.68 1.23
CA LEU A 115 19.06 17.58 2.38
C LEU A 115 18.95 16.81 3.70
N ALA A 116 18.11 15.77 3.75
CA ALA A 116 18.00 14.90 4.91
C ALA A 116 19.29 14.14 5.20
N SER A 117 19.98 13.64 4.16
CA SER A 117 21.28 12.99 4.35
C SER A 117 22.36 13.95 4.84
N LEU A 118 22.33 15.22 4.42
CA LEU A 118 23.25 16.24 4.98
C LEU A 118 23.01 16.43 6.48
N VAL A 119 21.75 16.43 6.93
CA VAL A 119 21.41 16.47 8.37
C VAL A 119 21.92 15.21 9.09
N ASP A 120 21.73 14.03 8.51
CA ASP A 120 22.23 12.76 9.06
C ASP A 120 23.76 12.73 9.21
N ILE A 121 24.48 13.23 8.21
CA ILE A 121 25.95 13.22 8.20
C ILE A 121 26.51 14.32 9.11
N LEU A 122 26.04 15.56 8.96
CA LEU A 122 26.68 16.72 9.58
C LEU A 122 26.17 17.00 11.00
N LEU A 123 24.89 16.76 11.26
CA LEU A 123 24.26 17.15 12.53
C LEU A 123 24.07 15.96 13.48
N ILE A 124 23.82 14.77 12.94
CA ILE A 124 23.67 13.55 13.75
C ILE A 124 25.01 12.84 13.88
N GLY A 125 25.71 12.61 12.77
CA GLY A 125 26.99 11.93 12.77
C GLY A 125 26.86 10.48 13.23
N MET A 126 27.67 10.09 14.20
CA MET A 126 27.69 8.75 14.81
C MET A 126 26.98 8.78 16.18
N SER A 127 26.89 7.64 16.87
CA SER A 127 26.28 7.59 18.21
C SER A 127 26.93 8.59 19.18
N ALA A 128 26.13 9.16 20.09
CA ALA A 128 26.53 10.15 21.10
C ALA A 128 27.69 9.68 22.02
N LYS A 129 27.87 8.37 22.16
CA LYS A 129 28.99 7.78 22.91
C LYS A 129 30.28 7.67 22.10
N SER A 130 30.20 7.82 20.78
CA SER A 130 31.38 7.87 19.93
C SER A 130 31.99 9.27 19.96
N VAL A 131 33.29 9.35 19.71
CA VAL A 131 34.04 10.61 19.57
C VAL A 131 33.48 11.48 18.41
N ASN A 132 32.65 10.89 17.54
CA ASN A 132 32.09 11.51 16.33
C ASN A 132 30.58 11.83 16.43
N ALA A 133 30.08 12.06 17.64
CA ALA A 133 28.71 12.50 17.89
C ALA A 133 28.44 13.90 17.31
N GLY A 134 27.39 14.03 16.49
CA GLY A 134 27.00 15.32 15.94
C GLY A 134 26.28 16.24 16.95
N PRO A 135 26.24 17.55 16.70
CA PRO A 135 25.64 18.53 17.60
C PRO A 135 24.14 18.28 17.87
N LEU A 136 23.39 17.81 16.87
CA LEU A 136 21.97 17.49 17.03
C LEU A 136 21.77 16.22 17.86
N ALA A 137 22.63 15.22 17.70
CA ALA A 137 22.58 14.01 18.53
C ALA A 137 22.80 14.33 20.01
N ASN A 138 23.80 15.16 20.32
CA ASN A 138 24.05 15.64 21.68
C ASN A 138 22.89 16.48 22.21
N TYR A 139 22.33 17.38 21.39
CA TYR A 139 21.15 18.15 21.76
C TYR A 139 19.97 17.25 22.13
N VAL A 140 19.61 16.29 21.28
CA VAL A 140 18.49 15.37 21.52
C VAL A 140 18.73 14.57 22.80
N ARG A 141 19.91 13.99 22.99
CA ARG A 141 20.24 13.24 24.21
C ARG A 141 20.11 14.09 25.47
N ASN A 142 20.67 15.30 25.47
CA ASN A 142 20.54 16.24 26.59
C ASN A 142 19.06 16.59 26.87
N ARG A 143 18.23 16.72 25.83
CA ARG A 143 16.78 16.94 26.01
C ARG A 143 16.09 15.74 26.64
N PHE A 144 16.43 14.51 26.23
CA PHE A 144 15.94 13.29 26.89
C PHE A 144 16.36 13.26 28.36
N GLU A 145 17.63 13.52 28.67
CA GLU A 145 18.15 13.58 30.04
C GLU A 145 17.45 14.65 30.87
N THR A 146 17.13 15.81 30.30
CA THR A 146 16.40 16.88 30.99
C THR A 146 14.93 16.52 31.27
N ILE A 147 14.26 15.88 30.32
CA ILE A 147 12.82 15.52 30.43
C ILE A 147 12.64 14.30 31.36
N PHE A 148 13.60 13.39 31.34
CA PHE A 148 13.58 12.12 32.05
C PHE A 148 14.74 12.03 33.05
N SER A 149 15.00 13.11 33.79
CA SER A 149 16.06 13.19 34.81
C SER A 149 16.02 11.97 35.75
N PRO A 150 17.14 11.24 35.96
CA PRO A 150 17.16 9.98 36.71
C PRO A 150 16.84 10.04 38.22
N GLY A 151 16.33 11.15 38.75
CA GLY A 151 16.38 11.47 40.18
C GLY A 151 15.46 10.65 41.11
N ASP A 152 14.26 10.27 40.68
CA ASP A 152 13.25 9.72 41.61
C ASP A 152 12.58 8.41 41.15
N LEU A 153 12.67 8.07 39.86
CA LEU A 153 11.90 6.97 39.28
C LEU A 153 12.55 5.59 39.48
N GLU A 154 13.87 5.53 39.50
CA GLU A 154 14.60 4.27 39.69
C GLU A 154 14.36 3.66 41.08
N ASN A 155 14.14 4.53 42.08
CA ASN A 155 13.81 4.17 43.46
C ASN A 155 12.31 3.97 43.69
N TRP A 156 11.47 4.29 42.71
CA TRP A 156 10.03 4.12 42.86
C TRP A 156 9.68 2.64 42.78
N LYS A 157 9.15 2.08 43.87
CA LYS A 157 8.78 0.65 43.96
C LYS A 157 7.87 0.21 42.80
N PHE A 158 6.99 1.10 42.34
CA PHE A 158 6.09 0.82 41.22
C PHE A 158 6.83 0.62 39.88
N ALA A 159 8.03 1.17 39.72
CA ALA A 159 8.84 1.03 38.50
C ALA A 159 9.58 -0.33 38.40
N LYS A 160 9.59 -1.13 39.47
CA LYS A 160 10.29 -2.42 39.48
C LYS A 160 9.45 -3.48 38.78
N VAL A 161 10.07 -4.19 37.83
CA VAL A 161 9.44 -5.23 37.00
C VAL A 161 10.14 -6.58 37.16
N PRO A 162 9.46 -7.72 36.86
CA PRO A 162 10.05 -9.06 37.00
C PRO A 162 11.16 -9.35 35.98
N PHE A 163 11.11 -8.76 34.79
CA PHE A 163 12.07 -9.04 33.72
C PHE A 163 13.40 -8.25 33.82
N ASP A 164 13.59 -7.48 34.88
CA ASP A 164 14.74 -6.60 35.14
C ASP A 164 15.86 -7.31 35.93
N ALA A 165 16.15 -8.57 35.58
CA ALA A 165 17.29 -9.29 36.15
C ALA A 165 18.58 -8.86 35.46
N GLN A 166 19.51 -8.28 36.22
CA GLN A 166 20.79 -7.80 35.68
C GLN A 166 21.81 -8.92 35.43
N ASP A 167 21.65 -10.07 36.07
CA ASP A 167 22.50 -11.25 35.91
C ASP A 167 21.76 -12.52 36.37
N ASN A 168 22.46 -13.65 36.33
CA ASN A 168 21.88 -14.97 36.62
C ASN A 168 21.72 -15.29 38.12
N ARG A 169 21.99 -14.37 39.06
CA ARG A 169 21.83 -14.64 40.51
C ARG A 169 20.38 -14.91 40.92
N ASN A 170 19.43 -14.35 40.18
CA ASN A 170 18.00 -14.45 40.45
C ASN A 170 17.22 -15.22 39.37
N THR A 171 17.91 -15.90 38.46
CA THR A 171 17.30 -16.69 37.37
C THR A 171 17.35 -18.17 37.70
N GLU A 172 16.30 -18.93 37.37
CA GLU A 172 16.30 -20.40 37.52
C GLU A 172 17.13 -21.08 36.42
N ARG A 173 17.10 -20.51 35.21
CA ARG A 173 17.85 -20.97 34.04
C ARG A 173 18.84 -19.91 33.61
N ILE A 174 20.07 -20.36 33.40
CA ILE A 174 21.18 -19.51 32.95
C ILE A 174 20.87 -18.92 31.57
N ILE A 175 20.96 -17.60 31.48
CA ILE A 175 20.91 -16.79 30.26
C ILE A 175 22.34 -16.39 29.90
N ASN A 176 22.83 -16.86 28.75
CA ASN A 176 24.20 -16.57 28.33
C ASN A 176 24.38 -15.11 27.96
N GLY A 177 25.44 -14.49 28.48
CA GLY A 177 25.77 -13.08 28.27
C GLY A 177 24.98 -12.10 29.13
N LEU A 178 24.00 -12.55 29.92
CA LEU A 178 23.22 -11.67 30.79
C LEU A 178 24.14 -10.93 31.78
N SER A 179 24.16 -9.61 31.68
CA SER A 179 24.98 -8.73 32.50
C SER A 179 24.29 -7.37 32.70
N PRO A 180 24.74 -6.53 33.66
CA PRO A 180 24.20 -5.18 33.82
C PRO A 180 24.25 -4.34 32.53
N GLN A 181 25.21 -4.62 31.64
CA GLN A 181 25.31 -3.93 30.36
C GLN A 181 24.32 -4.44 29.31
N TYR A 182 23.99 -5.74 29.32
CA TYR A 182 23.24 -6.40 28.24
C TYR A 182 21.82 -6.84 28.60
N HIS A 183 21.42 -6.80 29.87
CA HIS A 183 20.11 -7.30 30.29
C HIS A 183 18.95 -6.67 29.53
N ARG A 184 19.00 -5.36 29.24
CA ARG A 184 17.95 -4.66 28.47
C ARG A 184 17.89 -5.10 27.01
N LEU A 185 19.01 -5.51 26.42
CA LEU A 185 19.02 -6.03 25.05
C LEU A 185 18.46 -7.46 25.00
N TYR A 186 18.81 -8.28 26.00
CA TYR A 186 18.46 -9.70 26.00
C TYR A 186 17.07 -9.98 26.57
N SER A 187 16.58 -9.14 27.48
CA SER A 187 15.23 -9.22 28.05
C SER A 187 14.26 -8.42 27.20
N LEU A 188 13.35 -9.12 26.52
CA LEU A 188 12.43 -8.52 25.54
C LEU A 188 11.42 -7.56 26.18
N GLY A 189 11.26 -7.61 27.51
CA GLY A 189 10.46 -6.65 28.26
C GLY A 189 10.97 -5.21 28.16
N HIS A 190 12.27 -4.98 27.91
CA HIS A 190 12.84 -3.65 27.72
C HIS A 190 12.77 -3.14 26.27
N ASP A 191 12.29 -3.94 25.31
CA ASP A 191 12.16 -3.47 23.93
C ASP A 191 11.03 -2.41 23.84
N PRO A 192 11.26 -1.23 23.23
CA PRO A 192 10.25 -0.17 23.14
C PRO A 192 8.94 -0.57 22.43
N LEU A 193 8.94 -1.62 21.60
CA LEU A 193 7.74 -2.16 20.96
C LEU A 193 7.31 -3.47 21.60
N LEU A 194 8.21 -4.46 21.72
CA LEU A 194 7.84 -5.77 22.24
C LEU A 194 7.48 -5.73 23.72
N GLY A 195 7.99 -4.76 24.49
CA GLY A 195 7.64 -4.59 25.90
C GLY A 195 6.15 -4.39 26.13
N PHE A 196 5.42 -3.73 25.22
CA PHE A 196 3.97 -3.55 25.35
C PHE A 196 3.17 -4.87 25.24
N ILE A 197 3.79 -5.91 24.70
CA ILE A 197 3.20 -7.25 24.58
C ILE A 197 3.91 -8.18 25.58
N ILE A 198 5.17 -8.48 25.33
CA ILE A 198 5.97 -9.43 26.11
C ILE A 198 6.26 -8.89 27.50
N GLY A 199 6.66 -7.63 27.64
CA GLY A 199 6.93 -7.02 28.95
C GLY A 199 5.68 -6.94 29.83
N VAL A 200 4.52 -6.61 29.26
CA VAL A 200 3.22 -6.64 29.97
C VAL A 200 2.88 -8.06 30.40
N LEU A 201 3.04 -9.06 29.53
CA LEU A 201 2.81 -10.47 29.89
C LEU A 201 3.77 -10.94 30.99
N ASP A 202 5.04 -10.57 30.91
CA ASP A 202 6.07 -10.88 31.91
C ASP A 202 5.72 -10.24 33.26
N ILE A 203 5.28 -8.98 33.28
CA ILE A 203 4.78 -8.31 34.50
C ILE A 203 3.55 -9.04 35.06
N MET A 204 2.59 -9.41 34.21
CA MET A 204 1.36 -10.07 34.64
C MET A 204 1.59 -11.48 35.17
N ASN A 205 2.59 -12.18 34.65
CA ASN A 205 2.89 -13.56 35.06
C ASN A 205 3.95 -13.64 36.15
N GLY A 206 4.80 -12.62 36.33
CA GLY A 206 5.97 -12.68 37.22
C GLY A 206 7.13 -13.42 36.54
N GLN A 207 7.27 -13.22 35.23
CA GLN A 207 8.19 -13.95 34.35
C GLN A 207 9.22 -13.03 33.71
N MET A 208 10.21 -13.64 33.07
CA MET A 208 11.20 -12.97 32.25
C MET A 208 11.39 -13.74 30.96
N THR A 209 11.11 -13.07 29.85
CA THR A 209 11.30 -13.58 28.49
C THR A 209 12.56 -12.98 27.87
N THR A 210 13.49 -13.84 27.47
CA THR A 210 14.79 -13.44 26.92
C THR A 210 15.15 -14.12 25.62
N ILE A 211 16.00 -13.47 24.83
CA ILE A 211 16.80 -14.09 23.77
C ILE A 211 18.26 -13.87 24.14
N ASP A 212 18.94 -14.94 24.54
CA ASP A 212 20.32 -14.85 25.02
C ASP A 212 21.33 -14.54 23.90
N LYS A 213 22.60 -14.36 24.27
CA LYS A 213 23.69 -14.04 23.34
C LYS A 213 23.76 -14.96 22.11
N PHE A 214 23.36 -16.22 22.25
CA PHE A 214 23.43 -17.27 21.22
C PHE A 214 22.08 -17.53 20.54
N GLY A 215 21.08 -16.66 20.76
CA GLY A 215 19.77 -16.79 20.12
C GLY A 215 18.83 -17.76 20.81
N LYS A 216 19.15 -18.24 22.02
CA LYS A 216 18.27 -19.13 22.77
C LYS A 216 17.15 -18.33 23.42
N ILE A 217 15.91 -18.69 23.10
CA ILE A 217 14.72 -18.13 23.75
C ILE A 217 14.52 -18.82 25.10
N VAL A 218 14.35 -18.03 26.16
CA VAL A 218 14.08 -18.53 27.52
C VAL A 218 12.99 -17.71 28.18
N VAL A 219 11.88 -18.37 28.56
CA VAL A 219 10.74 -17.79 29.30
C VAL A 219 10.65 -18.46 30.66
N GLN A 220 11.12 -17.80 31.72
CA GLN A 220 11.20 -18.39 33.07
C GLN A 220 10.43 -17.59 34.11
N ASP A 221 9.97 -18.27 35.16
CA ASP A 221 9.45 -17.62 36.35
C ASP A 221 10.59 -16.90 37.10
N MET A 222 10.24 -15.81 37.79
CA MET A 222 11.18 -15.03 38.60
C MET A 222 10.75 -15.07 40.08
N PRO A 223 11.07 -16.15 40.84
CA PRO A 223 10.59 -16.34 42.21
C PRO A 223 10.98 -15.20 43.15
N ASN A 224 12.19 -14.65 42.98
CA ASN A 224 12.70 -13.55 43.81
C ASN A 224 12.03 -12.20 43.50
N TYR A 225 11.24 -12.11 42.43
CA TYR A 225 10.60 -10.88 41.95
C TYR A 225 9.07 -10.99 41.88
N GLN A 226 8.47 -11.96 42.58
CA GLN A 226 7.01 -12.15 42.60
C GLN A 226 6.26 -10.93 43.16
N ASP A 227 6.91 -10.11 44.00
CA ASP A 227 6.35 -8.86 44.53
C ASP A 227 6.27 -7.72 43.48
N ARG A 228 6.84 -7.93 42.29
CA ARG A 228 6.83 -6.98 41.17
C ARG A 228 5.72 -7.24 40.15
N LYS A 229 5.02 -8.37 40.29
CA LYS A 229 3.91 -8.79 39.43
C LYS A 229 2.71 -7.84 39.52
N GLU A 230 2.00 -7.61 38.42
CA GLU A 230 0.72 -6.88 38.42
C GLU A 230 -0.33 -7.62 37.61
N VAL A 231 -1.39 -8.09 38.26
CA VAL A 231 -2.44 -8.90 37.62
C VAL A 231 -3.36 -8.05 36.74
N ASN A 232 -3.50 -6.76 37.03
CA ASN A 232 -4.33 -5.86 36.24
C ASN A 232 -3.53 -5.30 35.05
N ILE A 233 -4.06 -5.50 33.84
CA ILE A 233 -3.39 -5.11 32.60
C ILE A 233 -3.11 -3.59 32.50
N PHE A 234 -3.99 -2.73 32.99
CA PHE A 234 -3.76 -1.28 32.96
C PHE A 234 -2.65 -0.87 33.91
N PHE A 235 -2.57 -1.48 35.09
CA PHE A 235 -1.45 -1.27 36.02
C PHE A 235 -0.15 -1.87 35.49
N ALA A 236 -0.19 -3.01 34.80
CA ALA A 236 0.99 -3.59 34.14
C ALA A 236 1.52 -2.67 33.02
N ILE A 237 0.65 -2.11 32.19
CA ILE A 237 1.02 -1.12 31.17
C ILE A 237 1.61 0.14 31.82
N ALA A 238 0.97 0.67 32.87
CA ALA A 238 1.48 1.84 33.57
C ALA A 238 2.86 1.57 34.21
N LYS A 239 3.03 0.39 34.83
CA LYS A 239 4.30 -0.06 35.41
C LYS A 239 5.40 -0.16 34.35
N LEU A 240 5.11 -0.73 33.18
CA LEU A 240 6.02 -0.78 32.04
C LEU A 240 6.46 0.63 31.60
N LEU A 241 5.51 1.55 31.42
CA LEU A 241 5.82 2.93 30.99
C LEU A 241 6.72 3.66 32.00
N VAL A 242 6.47 3.47 33.29
CA VAL A 242 7.29 4.04 34.36
C VAL A 242 8.69 3.42 34.35
N HIS A 243 8.79 2.10 34.18
CA HIS A 243 10.07 1.39 34.08
C HIS A 243 10.90 1.86 32.87
N PHE A 244 10.27 2.02 31.70
CA PHE A 244 10.92 2.59 30.51
C PHE A 244 11.45 3.99 30.78
N LYS A 245 10.68 4.82 31.46
CA LYS A 245 11.07 6.19 31.79
C LYS A 245 12.39 6.23 32.58
N SER A 246 12.60 5.32 33.52
CA SER A 246 13.87 5.22 34.26
C SER A 246 15.02 4.68 33.41
N ASP A 247 14.73 3.79 32.47
CA ASP A 247 15.78 3.14 31.67
C ASP A 247 16.29 3.98 30.49
N ILE A 248 15.44 4.85 29.89
CA ILE A 248 15.78 5.63 28.69
C ILE A 248 17.05 6.48 28.87
N THR A 249 17.25 7.09 30.04
CA THR A 249 18.36 8.03 30.32
C THR A 249 19.53 7.39 31.06
N THR A 250 19.51 6.07 31.25
CA THR A 250 20.68 5.38 31.78
C THR A 250 21.83 5.41 30.78
N SER A 251 23.06 5.18 31.26
CA SER A 251 24.23 5.15 30.39
C SER A 251 24.07 4.15 29.25
N MET A 252 23.39 3.02 29.47
CA MET A 252 23.01 2.03 28.47
C MET A 252 21.47 2.00 28.37
N GLY A 253 20.89 2.94 27.62
CA GLY A 253 19.45 3.10 27.52
C GLY A 253 18.71 1.89 26.94
N LEU A 254 17.40 2.04 26.74
CA LEU A 254 16.59 1.02 26.07
C LEU A 254 17.19 0.67 24.69
N PRO A 255 17.09 -0.59 24.24
CA PRO A 255 17.52 -0.96 22.88
C PRO A 255 16.69 -0.22 21.82
N ALA A 256 17.22 -0.14 20.59
CA ALA A 256 16.38 0.28 19.47
C ALA A 256 15.19 -0.69 19.29
N PRO A 257 14.05 -0.23 18.74
CA PRO A 257 12.89 -1.09 18.56
C PRO A 257 13.20 -2.36 17.76
N LEU A 258 12.79 -3.51 18.27
CA LEU A 258 13.01 -4.85 17.72
C LEU A 258 14.48 -5.30 17.70
N MET A 259 15.40 -4.54 18.30
CA MET A 259 16.83 -4.84 18.24
C MET A 259 17.18 -6.16 18.93
N GLY A 260 16.49 -6.53 20.01
CA GLY A 260 16.70 -7.81 20.69
C GLY A 260 16.41 -9.04 19.81
N LEU A 261 15.55 -8.92 18.78
CA LEU A 261 15.25 -10.01 17.86
C LEU A 261 16.45 -10.38 16.97
N PHE A 262 17.40 -9.46 16.76
CA PHE A 262 18.60 -9.76 15.98
C PHE A 262 19.50 -10.80 16.62
N ASN A 263 19.34 -11.09 17.93
CA ASN A 263 20.01 -12.22 18.56
C ASN A 263 19.59 -13.58 17.97
N LEU A 264 18.49 -13.67 17.22
CA LEU A 264 18.12 -14.91 16.50
C LEU A 264 18.96 -15.11 15.22
N LEU A 265 19.64 -14.08 14.74
CA LEU A 265 20.41 -14.10 13.49
C LEU A 265 21.87 -14.49 13.76
N GLN A 266 22.07 -15.76 14.13
CA GLN A 266 23.37 -16.36 14.46
C GLN A 266 24.16 -16.82 13.22
N PHE A 267 24.08 -16.06 12.13
CA PHE A 267 24.76 -16.35 10.87
C PHE A 267 25.37 -15.08 10.28
N GLY A 268 26.27 -15.26 9.31
CA GLY A 268 27.07 -14.20 8.70
C GLY A 268 28.55 -14.31 9.12
N GLU A 269 29.43 -13.95 8.20
CA GLU A 269 30.88 -13.82 8.40
C GLU A 269 31.23 -12.40 7.97
N ILE A 270 30.96 -11.42 8.84
CA ILE A 270 31.02 -10.00 8.47
C ILE A 270 32.22 -9.34 9.15
N GLY A 271 32.98 -8.57 8.38
CA GLY A 271 34.15 -7.84 8.87
C GLY A 271 35.36 -8.73 9.12
N LYS A 272 36.38 -8.19 9.79
CA LYS A 272 37.65 -8.89 10.05
C LYS A 272 37.54 -9.96 11.13
N GLU A 273 36.56 -9.82 12.02
CA GLU A 273 36.33 -10.73 13.14
C GLU A 273 35.32 -11.84 12.79
N GLU A 274 34.89 -11.91 11.52
CA GLU A 274 33.94 -12.92 11.00
C GLU A 274 32.67 -13.02 11.87
N GLU A 275 32.16 -11.85 12.30
CA GLU A 275 31.05 -11.78 13.24
C GLU A 275 29.72 -12.13 12.56
N THR A 276 28.86 -12.81 13.31
CA THR A 276 27.45 -12.99 12.97
C THR A 276 26.71 -11.65 13.09
N ILE A 277 25.54 -11.56 12.44
CA ILE A 277 24.66 -10.39 12.58
C ILE A 277 24.32 -10.11 14.05
N ALA A 278 24.05 -11.15 14.84
CA ALA A 278 23.78 -11.02 16.27
C ALA A 278 24.93 -10.34 17.03
N GLN A 279 26.19 -10.75 16.78
CA GLN A 279 27.37 -10.18 17.43
C GLN A 279 27.56 -8.70 17.06
N ILE A 280 27.40 -8.36 15.79
CA ILE A 280 27.48 -6.97 15.32
C ILE A 280 26.45 -6.09 16.04
N VAL A 281 25.19 -6.53 16.11
CA VAL A 281 24.12 -5.75 16.76
C VAL A 281 24.34 -5.64 18.27
N GLN A 282 24.86 -6.68 18.92
CA GLN A 282 25.25 -6.62 20.33
C GLN A 282 26.36 -5.59 20.56
N GLY A 283 27.38 -5.56 19.70
CA GLY A 283 28.44 -4.54 19.73
C GLY A 283 27.90 -3.13 19.50
N MET A 284 27.02 -2.95 18.50
CA MET A 284 26.35 -1.67 18.25
C MET A 284 25.60 -1.17 19.49
N TYR A 285 24.84 -2.03 20.15
CA TYR A 285 24.14 -1.66 21.38
C TYR A 285 25.12 -1.20 22.46
N GLN A 286 26.17 -2.00 22.71
CA GLN A 286 27.23 -1.66 23.67
C GLN A 286 27.83 -0.28 23.40
N ASP A 287 28.06 0.05 22.14
CA ASP A 287 28.67 1.31 21.70
C ASP A 287 27.67 2.48 21.62
N GLY A 288 26.45 2.29 22.14
CA GLY A 288 25.46 3.35 22.31
C GLY A 288 24.49 3.49 21.15
N TYR A 289 24.30 2.47 20.32
CA TYR A 289 23.17 2.40 19.40
C TYR A 289 21.88 2.04 20.16
N ASP A 290 21.43 2.97 20.99
CA ASP A 290 20.26 2.85 21.87
C ASP A 290 19.02 3.51 21.27
N PHE A 291 17.91 3.47 22.01
CA PHE A 291 16.63 4.08 21.63
C PHE A 291 16.74 5.59 21.34
N ILE A 292 17.54 6.33 22.12
CA ILE A 292 17.72 7.77 21.91
C ILE A 292 18.44 8.02 20.58
N HIS A 293 19.47 7.21 20.26
CA HIS A 293 20.14 7.31 18.98
C HIS A 293 19.19 6.96 17.82
N PHE A 294 18.40 5.90 17.94
CA PHE A 294 17.34 5.55 16.98
C PHE A 294 16.34 6.70 16.77
N ALA A 295 15.86 7.32 17.84
CA ALA A 295 14.96 8.46 17.78
C ALA A 295 15.60 9.67 17.10
N THR A 296 16.89 9.90 17.35
CA THR A 296 17.68 10.97 16.71
C THR A 296 17.78 10.71 15.19
N MET A 297 18.16 9.50 14.78
CA MET A 297 18.27 9.12 13.37
C MET A 297 16.94 9.14 12.61
N SER A 298 15.82 9.11 13.32
CA SER A 298 14.49 9.27 12.74
C SER A 298 14.22 10.71 12.26
N ILE A 299 14.99 11.71 12.71
CA ILE A 299 14.81 13.12 12.33
C ILE A 299 14.99 13.34 10.82
N PRO A 300 16.07 12.89 10.15
CA PRO A 300 16.20 12.92 8.69
C PRO A 300 15.03 12.26 7.96
N VAL A 301 14.53 11.14 8.46
CA VAL A 301 13.39 10.42 7.87
C VAL A 301 12.12 11.27 7.95
N MET A 302 11.85 11.87 9.11
CA MET A 302 10.73 12.81 9.29
C MET A 302 10.89 14.06 8.41
N LEU A 303 12.12 14.55 8.22
CA LEU A 303 12.38 15.70 7.36
C LEU A 303 12.00 15.41 5.90
N ILE A 304 12.32 14.20 5.39
CA ILE A 304 11.89 13.78 4.04
C ILE A 304 10.37 13.82 3.93
N GLU A 305 9.65 13.22 4.88
CA GLU A 305 8.18 13.19 4.88
C GLU A 305 7.58 14.60 4.85
N VAL A 306 8.10 15.48 5.70
CA VAL A 306 7.63 16.87 5.82
C VAL A 306 7.91 17.65 4.53
N LEU A 307 9.15 17.63 4.03
CA LEU A 307 9.54 18.40 2.85
C LEU A 307 8.79 17.94 1.60
N VAL A 308 8.69 16.63 1.37
CA VAL A 308 7.99 16.08 0.21
C VAL A 308 6.50 16.39 0.29
N ARG A 309 5.85 16.16 1.43
CA ARG A 309 4.40 16.42 1.56
C ARG A 309 4.05 17.89 1.47
N LEU A 310 4.85 18.77 2.10
CA LEU A 310 4.66 20.21 1.99
C LEU A 310 4.92 20.71 0.57
N GLY A 311 6.03 20.29 -0.06
CA GLY A 311 6.34 20.67 -1.44
C GLY A 311 5.26 20.20 -2.44
N TYR A 312 4.77 18.98 -2.26
CA TYR A 312 3.68 18.42 -3.05
C TYR A 312 2.36 19.18 -2.82
N ALA A 313 2.05 19.52 -1.57
CA ALA A 313 0.87 20.32 -1.23
C ALA A 313 0.95 21.73 -1.86
N CYS A 314 2.10 22.41 -1.78
CA CYS A 314 2.33 23.70 -2.42
C CYS A 314 2.16 23.63 -3.94
N ARG A 315 2.67 22.57 -4.58
CA ARG A 315 2.49 22.34 -6.03
C ARG A 315 1.01 22.19 -6.38
N ARG A 316 0.26 21.40 -5.62
CA ARG A 316 -1.18 21.22 -5.82
C ARG A 316 -1.97 22.52 -5.64
N LEU A 317 -1.64 23.32 -4.63
CA LEU A 317 -2.24 24.64 -4.43
C LEU A 317 -1.96 25.57 -5.62
N SER A 318 -0.75 25.56 -6.15
CA SER A 318 -0.39 26.36 -7.34
C SER A 318 -1.14 25.95 -8.62
N GLN A 319 -1.68 24.73 -8.64
CA GLN A 319 -2.48 24.17 -9.73
C GLN A 319 -4.00 24.33 -9.49
N GLY A 320 -4.41 25.09 -8.47
CA GLY A 320 -5.82 25.39 -8.20
C GLY A 320 -6.53 24.41 -7.26
N ALA A 321 -5.83 23.48 -6.62
CA ALA A 321 -6.45 22.60 -5.62
C ALA A 321 -6.85 23.37 -4.35
N SER A 322 -7.92 22.93 -3.68
CA SER A 322 -8.35 23.48 -2.39
C SER A 322 -7.41 23.07 -1.25
N LEU A 323 -7.31 23.89 -0.20
CA LEU A 323 -6.47 23.59 0.97
C LEU A 323 -6.89 22.29 1.70
N SER A 324 -8.19 22.01 1.75
CA SER A 324 -8.72 20.76 2.33
C SER A 324 -8.30 19.51 1.55
N ASP A 325 -7.95 19.66 0.27
CA ASP A 325 -7.56 18.55 -0.60
C ASP A 325 -6.04 18.35 -0.71
N THR A 326 -5.24 19.32 -0.28
CA THR A 326 -3.77 19.29 -0.45
C THR A 326 -3.03 18.61 0.69
N VAL A 327 -3.62 18.52 1.88
CA VAL A 327 -2.97 17.88 3.03
C VAL A 327 -2.96 16.36 2.84
N ALA A 328 -1.85 15.86 2.30
CA ALA A 328 -1.69 14.46 2.00
C ALA A 328 -1.13 13.71 3.21
N PHE A 329 -2.02 13.20 4.07
CA PHE A 329 -1.64 12.28 5.15
C PHE A 329 -1.44 10.84 4.66
N SER A 330 -2.11 10.45 3.57
CA SER A 330 -1.99 9.12 2.96
C SER A 330 -1.17 9.15 1.68
N THR A 331 -0.69 7.98 1.26
CA THR A 331 -0.08 7.77 -0.07
C THR A 331 -1.08 7.16 -1.06
N ASN A 332 -2.37 7.39 -0.85
CA ASN A 332 -3.42 6.86 -1.73
C ASN A 332 -3.26 7.42 -3.15
N ARG A 333 -2.85 6.57 -4.09
CA ARG A 333 -2.57 6.95 -5.48
C ARG A 333 -3.78 7.41 -6.28
N LYS A 334 -5.01 7.12 -5.82
CA LYS A 334 -6.21 7.71 -6.45
C LYS A 334 -6.29 9.22 -6.16
N LYS A 335 -5.95 9.63 -4.94
CA LYS A 335 -5.99 11.05 -4.53
C LYS A 335 -4.68 11.78 -4.80
N TYR A 336 -3.56 11.08 -4.65
CA TYR A 336 -2.20 11.60 -4.77
C TYR A 336 -1.36 10.69 -5.68
N PRO A 337 -1.57 10.76 -7.01
CA PRO A 337 -0.97 9.83 -7.97
C PRO A 337 0.54 9.69 -7.88
N LYS A 338 1.23 10.83 -7.66
CA LYS A 338 2.70 10.92 -7.72
C LYS A 338 3.38 10.83 -6.35
N LEU A 339 2.68 11.15 -5.27
CA LEU A 339 3.27 11.35 -3.94
C LEU A 339 4.04 10.12 -3.42
N GLY A 340 3.47 8.92 -3.59
CA GLY A 340 4.12 7.68 -3.17
C GLY A 340 5.47 7.46 -3.86
N THR A 341 5.54 7.75 -5.16
CA THR A 341 6.77 7.61 -5.96
C THR A 341 7.80 8.70 -5.63
N ILE A 342 7.37 9.92 -5.29
CA ILE A 342 8.29 10.99 -4.84
C ILE A 342 8.91 10.62 -3.48
N LEU A 343 8.10 10.14 -2.53
CA LEU A 343 8.59 9.66 -1.23
C LEU A 343 9.56 8.48 -1.39
N PHE A 344 9.21 7.51 -2.23
CA PHE A 344 10.10 6.40 -2.58
C PHE A 344 11.43 6.91 -3.15
N THR A 345 11.40 7.87 -4.05
CA THR A 345 12.61 8.49 -4.64
C THR A 345 13.47 9.14 -3.56
N ALA A 346 12.86 9.95 -2.68
CA ALA A 346 13.58 10.65 -1.62
C ALA A 346 14.25 9.69 -0.62
N HIS A 347 13.52 8.66 -0.16
CA HIS A 347 14.10 7.66 0.74
C HIS A 347 15.13 6.76 0.03
N SER A 348 14.99 6.49 -1.27
CA SER A 348 16.01 5.75 -2.04
C SER A 348 17.33 6.53 -2.10
N VAL A 349 17.26 7.83 -2.41
CA VAL A 349 18.44 8.72 -2.43
C VAL A 349 19.09 8.77 -1.05
N SER A 350 18.31 8.99 0.01
CA SER A 350 18.86 9.07 1.37
C SER A 350 19.49 7.76 1.83
N THR A 351 18.90 6.61 1.45
CA THR A 351 19.45 5.28 1.76
C THR A 351 20.74 5.02 1.00
N ALA A 352 20.84 5.41 -0.27
CA ALA A 352 22.07 5.30 -1.05
C ALA A 352 23.21 6.13 -0.44
N ILE A 353 22.90 7.34 0.03
CA ILE A 353 23.88 8.18 0.73
C ILE A 353 24.27 7.58 2.09
N ASN A 354 23.32 7.05 2.87
CA ASN A 354 23.63 6.36 4.11
C ASN A 354 24.48 5.09 3.88
N LEU A 355 24.24 4.33 2.81
CA LEU A 355 25.12 3.23 2.41
C LEU A 355 26.55 3.72 2.13
N GLY A 356 26.69 4.84 1.41
CA GLY A 356 27.99 5.50 1.23
C GLY A 356 28.64 5.89 2.56
N LYS A 357 27.87 6.45 3.50
CA LYS A 357 28.33 6.78 4.87
C LYS A 357 28.84 5.53 5.61
N ILE A 358 28.11 4.41 5.53
CA ILE A 358 28.52 3.13 6.16
C ILE A 358 29.85 2.63 5.57
N ILE A 359 29.98 2.64 4.24
CA ILE A 359 31.20 2.19 3.55
C ILE A 359 32.40 3.05 3.94
N ILE A 360 32.24 4.38 4.01
CA ILE A 360 33.32 5.31 4.35
C ILE A 360 33.69 5.23 5.84
N ALA A 361 32.70 5.09 6.72
CA ALA A 361 32.93 5.06 8.16
C ALA A 361 33.52 3.73 8.64
N GLU A 362 33.35 2.64 7.88
CA GLU A 362 33.78 1.28 8.24
C GLU A 362 33.29 0.81 9.62
N THR A 363 32.09 1.27 10.02
CA THR A 363 31.48 0.87 11.29
C THR A 363 29.98 0.71 11.15
N PRO A 364 29.39 -0.35 11.75
CA PRO A 364 27.95 -0.59 11.70
C PRO A 364 27.16 0.51 12.42
N LEU A 365 27.78 1.28 13.32
CA LEU A 365 27.16 2.43 13.99
C LEU A 365 26.72 3.54 13.03
N ALA A 366 27.21 3.54 11.79
CA ALA A 366 26.84 4.53 10.77
C ALA A 366 25.49 4.24 10.10
N ILE A 367 24.93 3.04 10.32
CA ILE A 367 23.64 2.66 9.72
C ILE A 367 22.53 3.54 10.28
N ASN A 368 21.73 4.15 9.40
CA ASN A 368 20.51 4.83 9.81
C ASN A 368 19.34 3.85 9.74
N TYR A 369 19.17 3.04 10.79
CA TYR A 369 18.11 2.02 10.86
C TYR A 369 16.71 2.52 10.46
N PRO A 370 16.19 3.65 10.98
CA PRO A 370 14.86 4.13 10.59
C PRO A 370 14.77 4.53 9.11
N GLN A 371 15.86 5.03 8.50
CA GLN A 371 15.92 5.33 7.07
C GLN A 371 15.81 4.06 6.21
N TRP A 372 16.49 2.97 6.61
CA TRP A 372 16.36 1.67 5.92
C TRP A 372 14.94 1.11 6.05
N LEU A 373 14.31 1.20 7.23
CA LEU A 373 12.90 0.81 7.41
C LEU A 373 11.95 1.60 6.50
N ALA A 374 12.13 2.92 6.42
CA ALA A 374 11.32 3.78 5.55
C ALA A 374 11.52 3.41 4.07
N PHE A 375 12.76 3.17 3.65
CA PHE A 375 13.07 2.71 2.29
C PHE A 375 12.40 1.37 1.97
N PHE A 376 12.47 0.37 2.86
CA PHE A 376 11.80 -0.91 2.62
C PHE A 376 10.28 -0.77 2.51
N LYS A 377 9.67 0.04 3.39
CA LYS A 377 8.23 0.35 3.32
C LYS A 377 7.86 0.94 1.95
N TYR A 378 8.57 1.99 1.52
CA TYR A 378 8.25 2.65 0.25
C TYR A 378 8.61 1.82 -0.98
N SER A 379 9.66 1.02 -0.91
CA SER A 379 10.02 0.05 -1.95
C SER A 379 8.91 -0.98 -2.14
N PHE A 380 8.40 -1.56 -1.05
CA PHE A 380 7.29 -2.50 -1.10
C PHE A 380 6.04 -1.86 -1.73
N GLN A 381 5.70 -0.63 -1.32
CA GLN A 381 4.56 0.11 -1.88
C GLN A 381 4.73 0.42 -3.38
N GLU A 382 5.93 0.80 -3.82
CA GLU A 382 6.21 1.08 -5.23
C GLU A 382 6.18 -0.22 -6.06
N VAL A 383 6.86 -1.28 -5.61
CA VAL A 383 6.87 -2.59 -6.30
C VAL A 383 5.46 -3.15 -6.42
N HIS A 384 4.68 -3.15 -5.34
CA HIS A 384 3.29 -3.62 -5.37
C HIS A 384 2.44 -2.81 -6.37
N TYR A 385 2.61 -1.49 -6.41
CA TYR A 385 1.92 -0.65 -7.37
C TYR A 385 2.31 -0.98 -8.82
N ARG A 386 3.61 -1.05 -9.12
CA ARG A 386 4.11 -1.30 -10.48
C ARG A 386 3.72 -2.66 -11.02
N LEU A 387 3.76 -3.69 -10.18
CA LEU A 387 3.47 -5.06 -10.61
C LEU A 387 1.97 -5.36 -10.72
N PHE A 388 1.15 -4.80 -9.83
CA PHE A 388 -0.25 -5.24 -9.70
C PHE A 388 -1.29 -4.16 -10.00
N LEU A 389 -0.99 -2.88 -9.82
CA LEU A 389 -2.01 -1.82 -9.82
C LEU A 389 -1.88 -0.85 -11.01
N GLU A 390 -0.68 -0.66 -11.56
CA GLU A 390 -0.45 0.31 -12.64
C GLU A 390 -1.22 -0.08 -13.92
N SER A 391 -1.20 -1.36 -14.29
CA SER A 391 -1.91 -1.85 -15.49
C SER A 391 -3.43 -1.68 -15.36
N GLU A 392 -4.00 -1.99 -14.19
CA GLU A 392 -5.42 -1.82 -13.91
C GLU A 392 -5.81 -0.34 -13.91
N GLN A 393 -5.01 0.52 -13.27
CA GLN A 393 -5.24 1.96 -13.26
C GLN A 393 -5.18 2.55 -14.66
N LYS A 394 -4.19 2.13 -15.47
CA LYS A 394 -4.08 2.55 -16.85
C LYS A 394 -5.27 2.08 -17.66
N ARG A 395 -5.69 0.82 -17.55
CA ARG A 395 -6.88 0.30 -18.23
C ARG A 395 -8.12 1.13 -17.89
N LYS A 396 -8.39 1.38 -16.60
CA LYS A 396 -9.54 2.18 -16.15
C LYS A 396 -9.49 3.60 -16.69
N PHE A 397 -8.32 4.24 -16.65
CA PHE A 397 -8.16 5.59 -17.22
C PHE A 397 -8.51 5.61 -18.71
N PHE A 398 -8.05 4.62 -19.48
CA PHE A 398 -8.36 4.53 -20.90
C PHE A 398 -9.86 4.27 -21.08
N GLU A 399 -10.47 3.33 -20.36
CA GLU A 399 -11.92 3.07 -20.45
C GLU A 399 -12.80 4.27 -20.11
N GLU A 400 -12.40 5.11 -19.15
CA GLU A 400 -13.17 6.28 -18.72
C GLU A 400 -12.98 7.50 -19.63
N ASN A 401 -11.87 7.61 -20.35
CA ASN A 401 -11.51 8.79 -21.16
C ASN A 401 -11.46 8.50 -22.66
N ASP A 402 -11.54 7.23 -23.06
CA ASP A 402 -11.76 6.84 -24.43
C ASP A 402 -13.19 7.24 -24.78
N ASN A 403 -13.33 8.37 -25.49
CA ASN A 403 -14.56 8.89 -26.06
C ASN A 403 -15.12 7.98 -27.17
N LEU A 404 -14.85 6.67 -27.12
CA LEU A 404 -15.64 5.70 -27.85
C LEU A 404 -17.06 5.89 -27.35
N GLN A 405 -17.86 6.55 -28.19
CA GLN A 405 -19.29 6.62 -28.01
C GLN A 405 -19.81 5.21 -28.32
N TYR A 406 -19.50 4.24 -27.47
CA TYR A 406 -19.96 2.86 -27.59
C TYR A 406 -21.46 2.87 -27.79
N ASP A 407 -22.17 3.73 -27.06
CA ASP A 407 -23.60 3.99 -27.24
C ASP A 407 -23.97 4.40 -28.66
N GLN A 408 -23.15 5.22 -29.31
CA GLN A 408 -23.36 5.68 -30.69
C GLN A 408 -22.96 4.61 -31.72
N ILE A 409 -21.93 3.82 -31.45
CA ILE A 409 -21.55 2.65 -32.25
C ILE A 409 -22.66 1.61 -32.19
N TYR A 410 -23.15 1.27 -30.99
CA TYR A 410 -24.28 0.37 -30.79
C TYR A 410 -25.55 0.92 -31.45
N ALA A 411 -25.85 2.22 -31.31
CA ALA A 411 -26.98 2.84 -32.00
C ALA A 411 -26.86 2.77 -33.53
N ASN A 412 -25.65 2.94 -34.08
CA ASN A 412 -25.40 2.80 -35.52
C ASN A 412 -25.54 1.36 -35.99
N ILE A 413 -25.07 0.39 -35.21
CA ILE A 413 -25.24 -1.05 -35.48
C ILE A 413 -26.73 -1.41 -35.46
N ASP A 414 -27.46 -0.97 -34.44
CA ASP A 414 -28.90 -1.21 -34.32
C ASP A 414 -29.65 -0.59 -35.50
N LYS A 415 -29.33 0.66 -35.86
CA LYS A 415 -29.89 1.33 -37.03
C LYS A 415 -29.61 0.56 -38.32
N PHE A 416 -28.38 0.10 -38.53
CA PHE A 416 -28.01 -0.72 -39.68
C PHE A 416 -28.83 -2.03 -39.72
N PHE A 417 -29.01 -2.71 -38.59
CA PHE A 417 -29.83 -3.92 -38.55
C PHE A 417 -31.30 -3.65 -38.83
N GLU A 418 -31.86 -2.52 -38.40
CA GLU A 418 -33.22 -2.12 -38.75
C GLU A 418 -33.35 -1.83 -40.25
N GLU A 419 -32.40 -1.09 -40.86
CA GLU A 419 -32.36 -0.86 -42.31
C GLU A 419 -32.30 -2.19 -43.10
N VAL A 420 -31.46 -3.14 -42.65
CA VAL A 420 -31.39 -4.47 -43.27
C VAL A 420 -32.71 -5.24 -43.12
N LYS A 421 -33.41 -5.14 -41.99
CA LYS A 421 -34.74 -5.78 -41.81
C LYS A 421 -35.82 -5.16 -42.69
N GLU A 422 -35.71 -3.89 -43.04
CA GLU A 422 -36.64 -3.24 -43.96
C GLU A 422 -36.54 -3.84 -45.37
N ASP A 423 -35.31 -4.07 -45.86
CA ASP A 423 -35.04 -4.54 -47.23
C ASP A 423 -35.03 -6.06 -47.42
N TYR A 424 -34.72 -6.82 -46.36
CA TYR A 424 -34.49 -8.26 -46.44
C TYR A 424 -35.45 -9.06 -45.56
N GLN A 425 -35.79 -10.27 -46.03
CA GLN A 425 -36.52 -11.25 -45.25
C GLN A 425 -35.56 -12.39 -44.92
N LEU A 426 -35.37 -12.64 -43.62
CA LEU A 426 -34.52 -13.70 -43.11
C LEU A 426 -35.23 -15.05 -43.33
N THR A 427 -34.61 -15.90 -44.14
CA THR A 427 -35.03 -17.29 -44.31
C THR A 427 -33.96 -18.16 -43.64
N ILE A 428 -34.31 -18.79 -42.53
CA ILE A 428 -33.42 -19.69 -41.76
C ILE A 428 -33.40 -21.06 -42.42
#